data_AF-A0A1X1BLU5-F1
#
_entry.id   AF-A0A1X1BLU5-F1
#
_cell.length_a   1.000
_cell.length_b   1.000
_cell.length_c   1.000
_cell.angle_alpha   90.00
_cell.angle_beta   90.00
_cell.angle_gamma   90.00
#
_symmetry.space_group_name_H-M   'P 1'
#
loop_
_entity.id
_entity.type
_entity.pdbx_description
1 polymer ?
#
loop_
_entity_poly.entity_id
_entity_poly.type
_entity_poly.pdbx_seq_one_letter_code
_entity_poly.pdbx_strand_id
1 'polypeptide(L)'
;MNNESPERIQNKRDKRDAFMALCRKNCTLVIDCEFDSYENEKEAKSLANQLMQSYAFNKRAEKPVNLVICGIQEGSYVAESFNKISGTDSWMCTLEYKSVEELFDIEKVVYLSADAEEVLEDISQDGIYVIGGIVDRNRLKGIALNRSKHIGAKCKRLPIKEYVQLTQSHVLSITACVSIFLNYTLHRNWVKALTESIPKRKF
;
A
#
# COMPACT_ATOMS: atom_id res chain seq x y z
N MET A 1 6.79 -25.98 -23.12
CA MET A 1 6.27 -24.71 -23.66
C MET A 1 4.75 -24.78 -23.62
N ASN A 2 4.10 -24.00 -22.76
CA ASN A 2 2.64 -23.93 -22.71
C ASN A 2 2.14 -23.14 -23.92
N ASN A 3 1.66 -23.83 -24.95
CA ASN A 3 0.95 -23.22 -26.08
C ASN A 3 -0.45 -22.79 -25.62
N GLU A 4 -0.58 -21.59 -25.05
CA GLU A 4 -1.88 -20.96 -24.86
C GLU A 4 -2.40 -20.44 -26.21
N SER A 5 -3.68 -20.68 -26.51
CA SER A 5 -4.30 -20.20 -27.75
C SER A 5 -4.35 -18.66 -27.78
N PRO A 6 -4.28 -18.02 -28.98
CA PRO A 6 -4.36 -16.57 -29.12
C PRO A 6 -5.59 -15.96 -28.43
N GLU A 7 -6.73 -16.65 -28.49
CA GLU A 7 -7.98 -16.25 -27.83
C GLU A 7 -7.85 -16.20 -26.29
N ARG A 8 -7.15 -17.18 -25.69
CA ARG A 8 -6.91 -17.18 -24.24
C ARG A 8 -6.00 -16.04 -23.81
N ILE A 9 -4.99 -15.71 -24.63
CA ILE A 9 -4.09 -14.58 -24.37
C ILE A 9 -4.87 -13.26 -24.42
N GLN A 10 -5.72 -13.08 -25.44
CA GLN A 10 -6.55 -11.88 -25.58
C GLN A 10 -7.51 -11.73 -24.40
N ASN A 11 -8.25 -12.79 -24.04
CA ASN A 11 -9.18 -12.77 -22.91
C ASN A 11 -8.50 -12.42 -21.57
N LYS A 12 -7.24 -12.84 -21.36
CA LYS A 12 -6.47 -12.45 -20.17
C LYS A 12 -6.10 -10.97 -20.18
N ARG A 13 -5.71 -10.43 -21.34
CA ARG A 13 -5.40 -9.01 -21.52
C ARG A 13 -6.64 -8.14 -21.27
N ASP A 14 -7.77 -8.48 -21.87
CA ASP A 14 -9.01 -7.71 -21.71
C ASP A 14 -9.48 -7.67 -20.25
N LYS A 15 -9.39 -8.80 -19.55
CA LYS A 15 -9.70 -8.86 -18.10
C LYS A 15 -8.75 -7.99 -17.28
N ARG A 16 -7.45 -8.01 -17.59
CA ARG A 16 -6.46 -7.15 -16.94
C ARG A 16 -6.79 -5.68 -17.18
N ASP A 17 -7.02 -5.29 -18.42
CA ASP A 17 -7.27 -3.90 -18.79
C ASP A 17 -8.56 -3.37 -18.17
N ALA A 18 -9.62 -4.18 -18.17
CA ALA A 18 -10.88 -3.86 -17.49
C ALA A 18 -10.69 -3.67 -15.98
N PHE A 19 -9.93 -4.55 -15.33
CA PHE A 19 -9.63 -4.43 -13.90
C PHE A 19 -8.77 -3.18 -13.61
N MET A 20 -7.71 -2.93 -14.38
CA MET A 20 -6.87 -1.75 -14.21
C MET A 20 -7.67 -0.45 -14.46
N ALA A 21 -8.60 -0.44 -15.42
CA ALA A 21 -9.49 0.68 -15.65
C ALA A 21 -10.45 0.91 -14.45
N LEU A 22 -10.92 -0.16 -13.80
CA LEU A 22 -11.70 -0.05 -12.56
C LEU A 22 -10.86 0.55 -11.42
N CYS A 23 -9.63 0.09 -11.24
CA CYS A 23 -8.71 0.62 -10.21
C CYS A 23 -8.48 2.13 -10.37
N ARG A 24 -8.25 2.60 -11.60
CA ARG A 24 -8.00 4.03 -11.91
C ARG A 24 -9.21 4.94 -11.68
N LYS A 25 -10.40 4.39 -11.43
CA LYS A 25 -11.57 5.18 -11.01
C LYS A 25 -11.55 5.51 -9.52
N ASN A 26 -10.66 4.92 -8.74
CA ASN A 26 -10.52 5.15 -7.30
C ASN A 26 -9.14 5.76 -7.01
N CYS A 27 -8.88 6.09 -5.75
CA CYS A 27 -7.63 6.72 -5.35
C CYS A 27 -6.40 5.87 -5.69
N THR A 28 -5.25 6.53 -5.79
CA THR A 28 -3.97 5.86 -5.91
C THR A 28 -3.40 5.62 -4.51
N LEU A 29 -3.13 4.35 -4.21
CA LEU A 29 -2.45 3.95 -2.97
C LEU A 29 -1.09 3.37 -3.34
N VAL A 30 -0.04 4.02 -2.86
CA VAL A 30 1.36 3.68 -3.10
C VAL A 30 1.95 3.03 -1.86
N ILE A 31 2.66 1.92 -2.05
CA ILE A 31 3.51 1.31 -1.02
C ILE A 31 4.96 1.64 -1.38
N ASP A 32 5.56 2.56 -0.62
CA ASP A 32 6.96 2.97 -0.79
C ASP A 32 7.90 1.97 -0.10
N CYS A 33 8.65 1.17 -0.87
CA CYS A 33 9.57 0.15 -0.33
C CYS A 33 11.01 0.64 -0.21
N GLU A 34 11.28 1.95 -0.30
CA GLU A 34 12.64 2.50 -0.24
C GLU A 34 13.19 2.61 1.20
N PHE A 35 13.18 1.48 1.91
CA PHE A 35 13.60 1.36 3.31
C PHE A 35 14.67 0.28 3.57
N ASP A 36 15.27 -0.29 2.51
CA ASP A 36 16.16 -1.46 2.59
C ASP A 36 17.29 -1.31 3.64
N SER A 37 17.86 -0.11 3.78
CA SER A 37 18.93 0.17 4.75
C SER A 37 18.55 -0.07 6.22
N TYR A 38 17.26 -0.24 6.52
CA TYR A 38 16.74 -0.42 7.89
C TYR A 38 16.20 -1.82 8.16
N GLU A 39 16.14 -2.67 7.13
CA GLU A 39 15.48 -3.97 7.17
C GLU A 39 16.50 -5.11 7.26
N ASN A 40 16.18 -6.12 8.05
CA ASN A 40 16.87 -7.41 7.99
C ASN A 40 16.08 -8.42 7.14
N GLU A 41 16.71 -9.55 6.80
CA GLU A 41 16.11 -10.60 5.95
C GLU A 41 14.73 -11.09 6.47
N LYS A 42 14.52 -11.14 7.79
CA LYS A 42 13.25 -11.57 8.37
C LYS A 42 12.17 -10.49 8.22
N GLU A 43 12.53 -9.23 8.39
CA GLU A 43 11.64 -8.08 8.16
C GLU A 43 11.27 -8.01 6.68
N ALA A 44 12.24 -8.16 5.77
CA ALA A 44 12.05 -8.18 4.32
C ALA A 44 11.14 -9.33 3.85
N LYS A 45 11.30 -10.55 4.38
CA LYS A 45 10.37 -11.66 4.13
C LYS A 45 8.95 -11.32 4.58
N SER A 46 8.83 -10.66 5.73
CA SER A 46 7.52 -10.20 6.22
C SER A 46 6.94 -9.10 5.35
N LEU A 47 7.76 -8.18 4.83
CA LEU A 47 7.33 -7.14 3.90
C LEU A 47 6.81 -7.75 2.61
N ALA A 48 7.58 -8.64 1.98
CA ALA A 48 7.17 -9.32 0.74
C ALA A 48 5.82 -10.06 0.90
N ASN A 49 5.60 -10.72 2.04
CA ASN A 49 4.31 -11.34 2.36
C ASN A 49 3.18 -10.30 2.54
N GLN A 50 3.45 -9.15 3.16
CA GLN A 50 2.47 -8.07 3.29
C GLN A 50 2.15 -7.42 1.93
N LEU A 51 3.11 -7.29 1.01
CA LEU A 51 2.86 -6.83 -0.36
C LEU A 51 1.94 -7.79 -1.12
N MET A 52 2.21 -9.10 -1.03
CA MET A 52 1.35 -10.14 -1.63
C MET A 52 -0.07 -10.10 -1.08
N GLN A 53 -0.24 -9.99 0.23
CA GLN A 53 -1.56 -9.89 0.85
C GLN A 53 -2.28 -8.60 0.42
N SER A 54 -1.56 -7.48 0.36
CA SER A 54 -2.11 -6.19 -0.09
C SER A 54 -2.63 -6.26 -1.52
N TYR A 55 -1.86 -6.83 -2.44
CA TYR A 55 -2.33 -7.12 -3.80
C TYR A 55 -3.56 -8.03 -3.80
N ALA A 56 -3.54 -9.11 -3.02
CA ALA A 56 -4.65 -10.06 -2.97
C ALA A 56 -5.94 -9.43 -2.40
N PHE A 57 -5.83 -8.53 -1.42
CA PHE A 57 -6.96 -7.76 -0.89
C PHE A 57 -7.52 -6.80 -1.94
N ASN A 58 -6.64 -6.03 -2.59
CA ASN A 58 -7.08 -5.10 -3.64
C ASN A 58 -7.78 -5.84 -4.80
N LYS A 59 -7.20 -6.96 -5.26
CA LYS A 59 -7.77 -7.77 -6.34
C LYS A 59 -9.18 -8.31 -6.06
N ARG A 60 -9.50 -8.55 -4.79
CA ARG A 60 -10.83 -9.07 -4.37
C ARG A 60 -11.80 -7.97 -3.94
N ALA A 61 -11.35 -6.72 -3.87
CA ALA A 61 -12.19 -5.62 -3.42
C ALA A 61 -13.26 -5.29 -4.46
N GLU A 62 -14.45 -4.93 -3.99
CA GLU A 62 -15.54 -4.45 -4.84
C GLU A 62 -15.19 -3.10 -5.49
N LYS A 63 -14.54 -2.21 -4.73
CA LYS A 63 -13.95 -0.97 -5.23
C LYS A 63 -12.43 -1.00 -5.02
N PRO A 64 -11.67 -1.59 -5.96
CA PRO A 64 -10.22 -1.66 -5.86
C PRO A 64 -9.59 -0.29 -6.05
N VAL A 65 -8.52 -0.01 -5.32
CA VAL A 65 -7.71 1.20 -5.51
C VAL A 65 -6.69 1.00 -6.63
N ASN A 66 -6.20 2.09 -7.20
CA ASN A 66 -5.02 2.07 -8.06
C ASN A 66 -3.77 1.80 -7.22
N LEU A 67 -3.49 0.53 -6.98
CA LEU A 67 -2.37 0.07 -6.16
C LEU A 67 -1.05 0.17 -6.92
N VAL A 68 -0.08 0.83 -6.30
CA VAL A 68 1.29 0.99 -6.79
C VAL A 68 2.24 0.47 -5.71
N ILE A 69 3.21 -0.34 -6.10
CA ILE A 69 4.32 -0.76 -5.24
C ILE A 69 5.59 -0.24 -5.91
N CYS A 70 6.36 0.58 -5.19
CA CYS A 70 7.51 1.28 -5.76
C CYS A 70 8.75 1.18 -4.85
N GLY A 71 9.92 1.59 -5.36
CA GLY A 71 11.13 1.74 -4.56
C GLY A 71 11.78 0.45 -4.06
N ILE A 72 11.40 -0.72 -4.59
CA ILE A 72 12.12 -1.97 -4.27
C ILE A 72 13.51 -1.88 -4.89
N GLN A 73 14.56 -1.84 -4.06
CA GLN A 73 15.93 -1.73 -4.57
C GLN A 73 16.44 -3.08 -5.10
N GLU A 74 17.07 -3.10 -6.27
CA GLU A 74 17.69 -4.32 -6.80
C GLU A 74 18.79 -4.81 -5.86
N GLY A 75 18.84 -6.12 -5.61
CA GLY A 75 19.79 -6.73 -4.67
C GLY A 75 19.42 -6.61 -3.18
N SER A 76 18.34 -5.90 -2.84
CA SER A 76 17.81 -5.85 -1.47
C SER A 76 17.29 -7.21 -0.98
N TYR A 77 17.22 -7.40 0.34
CA TYR A 77 16.53 -8.56 0.92
C TYR A 77 15.05 -8.62 0.52
N VAL A 78 14.43 -7.46 0.29
CA VAL A 78 13.05 -7.33 -0.18
C VAL A 78 12.92 -7.84 -1.60
N ALA A 79 13.80 -7.42 -2.51
CA ALA A 79 13.82 -7.90 -3.89
C ALA A 79 14.01 -9.41 -3.95
N GLU A 80 14.96 -9.96 -3.19
CA GLU A 80 15.17 -11.40 -3.10
C GLU A 80 13.94 -12.16 -2.58
N SER A 81 13.26 -11.62 -1.56
CA SER A 81 12.06 -12.22 -0.99
C SER A 81 10.86 -12.11 -1.92
N PHE A 82 10.73 -10.97 -2.60
CA PHE A 82 9.64 -10.69 -3.55
C PHE A 82 9.76 -11.56 -4.81
N ASN A 83 10.97 -11.76 -5.33
CA ASN A 83 11.23 -12.61 -6.49
C ASN A 83 10.92 -14.10 -6.24
N LYS A 84 10.84 -14.53 -4.98
CA LYS A 84 10.41 -15.90 -4.60
C LYS A 84 8.89 -16.08 -4.66
N ILE A 85 8.13 -15.01 -4.84
CA ILE A 85 6.66 -15.07 -4.92
C ILE A 85 6.27 -15.39 -6.37
N SER A 86 5.64 -16.55 -6.56
CA SER A 86 5.20 -16.98 -7.88
C SER A 86 4.10 -16.08 -8.45
N GLY A 87 4.23 -15.74 -9.74
CA GLY A 87 3.17 -15.06 -10.50
C GLY A 87 3.10 -13.55 -10.34
N THR A 88 4.11 -12.91 -9.75
CA THR A 88 4.22 -11.44 -9.59
C THR A 88 4.19 -10.70 -10.92
N ASP A 89 4.75 -11.29 -11.97
CA ASP A 89 4.69 -10.85 -13.38
C ASP A 89 3.25 -10.69 -13.91
N SER A 90 2.31 -11.45 -13.36
CA SER A 90 0.89 -11.40 -13.72
C SER A 90 0.04 -10.49 -12.83
N TRP A 91 0.65 -9.81 -11.83
CA TRP A 91 -0.11 -8.97 -10.91
C TRP A 91 -0.74 -7.78 -11.61
N MET A 92 -2.02 -7.56 -11.33
CA MET A 92 -2.80 -6.44 -11.86
C MET A 92 -2.67 -5.23 -10.92
N CYS A 93 -1.44 -4.78 -10.74
CA CYS A 93 -1.06 -3.53 -10.07
C CYS A 93 0.15 -2.93 -10.78
N THR A 94 0.51 -1.71 -10.42
CA THR A 94 1.75 -1.10 -10.89
C THR A 94 2.90 -1.53 -9.98
N LEU A 95 3.94 -2.13 -10.56
CA LEU A 95 5.19 -2.48 -9.89
C LEU A 95 6.30 -1.65 -10.54
N GLU A 96 6.96 -0.79 -9.78
CA GLU A 96 8.01 0.10 -10.28
C GLU A 96 9.24 0.03 -9.38
N TYR A 97 10.43 0.13 -9.96
CA TYR A 97 11.67 0.20 -9.20
C TYR A 97 12.05 1.65 -8.82
N LYS A 98 11.39 2.63 -9.44
CA LYS A 98 11.58 4.06 -9.20
C LYS A 98 11.05 4.49 -7.84
N SER A 99 11.59 5.58 -7.33
CA SER A 99 11.14 6.24 -6.10
C SER A 99 9.79 6.97 -6.28
N VAL A 100 9.17 7.38 -5.18
CA VAL A 100 7.86 8.08 -5.18
C VAL A 100 7.96 9.40 -5.95
N GLU A 101 9.04 10.15 -5.74
CA GLU A 101 9.34 11.45 -6.34
C GLU A 101 9.68 11.39 -7.84
N GLU A 102 10.07 10.22 -8.34
CA GLU A 102 10.22 9.99 -9.78
C GLU A 102 8.90 9.62 -10.47
N LEU A 103 7.93 9.08 -9.72
CA LEU A 103 6.66 8.59 -10.25
C LEU A 103 5.54 9.63 -10.18
N PHE A 104 5.58 10.53 -9.20
CA PHE A 104 4.48 11.43 -8.90
C PHE A 104 4.95 12.87 -8.67
N ASP A 105 4.05 13.80 -8.97
CA ASP A 105 4.15 15.19 -8.55
C ASP A 105 3.93 15.29 -7.03
N ILE A 106 5.02 15.50 -6.28
CA ILE A 106 5.04 15.43 -4.82
C ILE A 106 4.08 16.42 -4.16
N GLU A 107 3.78 17.56 -4.78
CA GLU A 107 2.83 18.53 -4.23
C GLU A 107 1.40 17.96 -4.09
N LYS A 108 1.08 16.92 -4.89
CA LYS A 108 -0.20 16.20 -4.88
C LYS A 108 -0.19 14.95 -3.99
N VAL A 109 0.96 14.57 -3.44
CA VAL A 109 1.13 13.37 -2.62
C VAL A 109 0.82 13.65 -1.16
N VAL A 110 0.03 12.76 -0.55
CA VAL A 110 -0.17 12.69 0.91
C VAL A 110 0.50 11.43 1.44
N TYR A 111 1.62 11.60 2.13
CA TYR A 111 2.31 10.52 2.80
C TYR A 111 1.69 10.23 4.16
N LEU A 112 1.46 8.96 4.47
CA LEU A 112 0.87 8.54 5.74
C LEU A 112 1.92 8.12 6.77
N SER A 113 1.80 8.68 7.97
CA SER A 113 2.57 8.29 9.13
C SER A 113 1.70 8.37 10.39
N ALA A 114 1.83 7.41 11.30
CA ALA A 114 1.17 7.48 12.60
C ALA A 114 1.72 8.63 13.48
N ASP A 115 2.93 9.11 13.18
CA ASP A 115 3.62 10.18 13.89
C ASP A 115 3.28 11.59 13.36
N ALA A 116 2.45 11.71 12.31
CA ALA A 116 2.03 13.00 11.78
C ALA A 116 1.05 13.73 12.70
N GLU A 117 1.10 15.07 12.71
CA GLU A 117 0.18 15.89 13.50
C GLU A 117 -1.19 16.00 12.82
N GLU A 118 -1.19 16.29 11.51
CA GLU A 118 -2.40 16.48 10.71
C GLU A 118 -3.17 15.18 10.49
N VAL A 119 -4.49 15.28 10.56
CA VAL A 119 -5.40 14.14 10.36
C VAL A 119 -5.82 14.05 8.89
N LEU A 120 -5.87 12.83 8.37
CA LEU A 120 -6.52 12.53 7.09
C LEU A 120 -8.03 12.49 7.30
N GLU A 121 -8.72 13.57 6.94
CA GLU A 121 -10.17 13.70 7.12
C GLU A 121 -10.98 12.93 6.07
N ASP A 122 -10.45 12.83 4.84
CA ASP A 122 -11.09 12.18 3.71
C ASP A 122 -10.06 11.54 2.77
N ILE A 123 -10.47 10.48 2.08
CA ILE A 123 -9.73 9.89 0.96
C ILE A 123 -10.41 10.35 -0.33
N SER A 124 -9.87 11.33 -1.05
CA SER A 124 -10.43 11.78 -2.31
C SER A 124 -10.28 10.70 -3.38
N GLN A 125 -11.23 10.66 -4.33
CA GLN A 125 -11.26 9.63 -5.37
C GLN A 125 -10.07 9.72 -6.33
N ASP A 126 -9.48 10.90 -6.48
CA ASP A 126 -8.33 11.22 -7.33
C ASP A 126 -7.01 11.38 -6.54
N GLY A 127 -7.04 11.22 -5.22
CA GLY A 127 -5.90 11.46 -4.35
C GLY A 127 -4.80 10.41 -4.50
N ILE A 128 -3.56 10.84 -4.24
CA ILE A 128 -2.36 9.99 -4.22
C ILE A 128 -1.89 9.88 -2.77
N TYR A 129 -1.99 8.66 -2.23
CA TYR A 129 -1.67 8.37 -0.84
C TYR A 129 -0.52 7.38 -0.77
N VAL A 130 0.47 7.67 0.07
CA VAL A 130 1.66 6.81 0.22
C VAL A 130 1.68 6.22 1.62
N ILE A 131 1.93 4.92 1.74
CA ILE A 131 2.25 4.24 2.99
C ILE A 131 3.68 3.70 2.93
N GLY A 132 4.40 3.76 4.05
CA GLY A 132 5.72 3.15 4.16
C GLY A 132 5.63 1.63 4.11
N GLY A 133 6.25 1.03 3.09
CA GLY A 133 6.47 -0.39 2.94
C GLY A 133 7.63 -0.86 3.81
N ILE A 134 7.46 -0.80 5.13
CA ILE A 134 8.47 -1.23 6.11
C ILE A 134 7.85 -2.12 7.19
N VAL A 135 8.60 -3.12 7.67
CA VAL A 135 8.20 -3.98 8.80
C VAL A 135 9.19 -3.87 9.95
N ASP A 136 9.05 -2.84 10.78
CA ASP A 136 9.99 -2.51 11.86
C ASP A 136 9.47 -2.87 13.26
N ARG A 137 8.20 -3.29 13.38
CA ARG A 137 7.50 -3.51 14.66
C ARG A 137 7.50 -2.27 15.57
N ASN A 138 7.40 -1.07 15.00
CA ASN A 138 7.42 0.22 15.71
C ASN A 138 8.75 0.50 16.44
N ARG A 139 9.86 -0.04 15.92
CA ARG A 139 11.24 0.22 16.37
C ARG A 139 11.74 1.57 15.85
N LEU A 140 11.35 1.95 14.64
CA LEU A 140 11.84 3.10 13.88
C LEU A 140 10.79 4.22 13.89
N LYS A 141 10.60 4.81 15.07
CA LYS A 141 9.66 5.92 15.24
C LYS A 141 9.99 7.08 14.31
N GLY A 142 8.97 7.64 13.66
CA GLY A 142 9.10 8.79 12.78
C GLY A 142 9.70 8.50 11.41
N ILE A 143 10.03 7.25 11.05
CA ILE A 143 10.73 6.97 9.78
C ILE A 143 9.92 7.37 8.55
N ALA A 144 8.62 7.05 8.51
CA ALA A 144 7.71 7.45 7.43
C ALA A 144 7.49 8.98 7.41
N LEU A 145 7.41 9.61 8.58
CA LEU A 145 7.30 11.06 8.69
C LEU A 145 8.57 11.73 8.15
N ASN A 146 9.76 11.21 8.47
CA ASN A 146 11.02 11.74 7.98
C ASN A 146 11.16 11.52 6.46
N ARG A 147 10.73 10.36 5.93
CA ARG A 147 10.69 10.11 4.48
C ARG A 147 9.80 11.14 3.78
N SER A 148 8.61 11.41 4.31
CA SER A 148 7.72 12.44 3.73
C SER A 148 8.35 13.83 3.69
N LYS A 149 9.06 14.23 4.76
CA LYS A 149 9.77 15.51 4.84
C LYS A 149 10.94 15.57 3.85
N HIS A 150 11.66 14.46 3.68
CA HIS A 150 12.81 14.38 2.79
C HIS A 150 12.40 14.59 1.33
N ILE A 151 11.29 13.98 0.89
CA ILE A 151 10.81 14.15 -0.48
C ILE A 151 9.98 15.42 -0.67
N GLY A 152 9.58 16.09 0.42
CA GLY A 152 8.77 17.32 0.37
C GLY A 152 7.25 17.07 0.29
N ALA A 153 6.77 15.87 0.63
CA ALA A 153 5.35 15.52 0.61
C ALA A 153 4.62 16.02 1.86
N LYS A 154 3.33 16.33 1.72
CA LYS A 154 2.44 16.53 2.88
C LYS A 154 2.34 15.24 3.67
N CYS A 155 2.33 15.33 5.00
CA CYS A 155 2.21 14.15 5.85
C CYS A 155 0.97 14.20 6.73
N LYS A 156 0.18 13.13 6.74
CA LYS A 156 -1.03 13.00 7.55
C LYS A 156 -1.08 11.66 8.25
N ARG A 157 -1.81 11.57 9.36
CA ARG A 157 -2.13 10.30 10.04
C ARG A 157 -3.55 9.87 9.74
N LEU A 158 -3.80 8.57 9.78
CA LEU A 158 -5.18 8.04 9.77
C LEU A 158 -5.95 8.55 11.00
N PRO A 159 -7.27 8.76 10.89
CA PRO A 159 -8.08 9.33 11.96
C PRO A 159 -8.47 8.27 13.01
N ILE A 160 -7.50 7.46 13.44
CA ILE A 160 -7.77 6.34 14.36
C ILE A 160 -8.29 6.88 15.70
N LYS A 161 -7.60 7.88 16.27
CA LYS A 161 -7.90 8.46 17.58
C LYS A 161 -9.26 9.16 17.62
N GLU A 162 -9.72 9.62 16.46
CA GLU A 162 -10.95 10.38 16.29
C GLU A 162 -12.18 9.47 16.25
N TYR A 163 -12.03 8.22 15.80
CA TYR A 163 -13.17 7.34 15.54
C TYR A 163 -13.15 6.01 16.30
N VAL A 164 -12.01 5.56 16.81
CA VAL A 164 -11.89 4.31 17.58
C VAL A 164 -10.90 4.43 18.74
N GLN A 165 -11.16 3.69 19.82
CA GLN A 165 -10.23 3.58 20.94
C GLN A 165 -9.39 2.30 20.77
N LEU A 166 -8.07 2.45 20.70
CA LEU A 166 -7.13 1.33 20.76
C LEU A 166 -6.50 1.25 22.15
N THR A 167 -6.24 0.03 22.63
CA THR A 167 -5.47 -0.24 23.86
C THR A 167 -3.98 -0.42 23.59
N GLN A 168 -3.59 -0.54 22.31
CA GLN A 168 -2.21 -0.71 21.86
C GLN A 168 -1.73 0.42 20.95
N SER A 169 -0.53 0.26 20.36
CA SER A 169 0.04 1.21 19.41
C SER A 169 -0.87 1.47 18.21
N HIS A 170 -0.93 2.73 17.79
CA HIS A 170 -1.62 3.22 16.60
C HIS A 170 -0.85 2.93 15.30
N VAL A 171 0.38 2.39 15.37
CA VAL A 171 1.14 1.95 14.19
C VAL A 171 0.54 0.65 13.65
N LEU A 172 0.02 0.70 12.43
CA LEU A 172 -0.65 -0.42 11.76
C LEU A 172 0.29 -1.13 10.79
N SER A 173 -0.04 -2.37 10.42
CA SER A 173 0.64 -3.08 9.32
C SER A 173 0.24 -2.50 7.96
N ILE A 174 1.06 -2.71 6.94
CA ILE A 174 0.79 -2.30 5.55
C ILE A 174 -0.54 -2.89 5.08
N THR A 175 -0.76 -4.18 5.37
CA THR A 175 -2.00 -4.89 5.03
C THR A 175 -3.24 -4.27 5.69
N ALA A 176 -3.12 -3.81 6.94
CA ALA A 176 -4.23 -3.15 7.63
C ALA A 176 -4.49 -1.76 7.02
N CYS A 177 -3.44 -0.99 6.69
CA CYS A 177 -3.60 0.27 5.98
C CYS A 177 -4.31 0.08 4.63
N VAL A 178 -3.88 -0.90 3.82
CA VAL A 178 -4.54 -1.21 2.55
C VAL A 178 -6.00 -1.59 2.75
N SER A 179 -6.30 -2.44 3.75
CA SER A 179 -7.69 -2.79 4.10
C SER A 179 -8.53 -1.57 4.50
N ILE A 180 -7.95 -0.62 5.25
CA ILE A 180 -8.63 0.63 5.62
C ILE A 180 -8.99 1.43 4.37
N PHE A 181 -8.06 1.58 3.44
CA PHE A 181 -8.30 2.30 2.18
C PHE A 181 -9.40 1.65 1.35
N LEU A 182 -9.41 0.31 1.24
CA LEU A 182 -10.43 -0.42 0.50
C LEU A 182 -11.81 -0.26 1.14
N ASN A 183 -11.91 -0.47 2.46
CA ASN A 183 -13.19 -0.35 3.17
C ASN A 183 -13.70 1.09 3.19
N TYR A 184 -12.83 2.08 3.31
CA TYR A 184 -13.22 3.48 3.24
C TYR A 184 -13.65 3.88 1.83
N THR A 185 -12.94 3.44 0.79
CA THR A 185 -13.34 3.67 -0.62
C THR A 185 -14.71 3.08 -0.92
N LEU A 186 -15.02 1.91 -0.35
CA LEU A 186 -16.32 1.26 -0.50
C LEU A 186 -17.43 1.99 0.25
N HIS A 187 -17.22 2.33 1.52
CA HIS A 187 -18.29 2.72 2.45
C HIS A 187 -18.32 4.20 2.84
N ARG A 188 -17.25 4.96 2.59
CA ARG A 188 -17.09 6.37 3.02
C ARG A 188 -17.37 6.56 4.51
N ASN A 189 -16.96 5.59 5.32
CA ASN A 189 -17.23 5.57 6.76
C ASN A 189 -15.97 5.14 7.53
N TRP A 190 -15.40 6.06 8.30
CA TRP A 190 -14.17 5.82 9.06
C TRP A 190 -14.33 4.75 10.14
N VAL A 191 -15.40 4.81 10.95
CA VAL A 191 -15.65 3.82 12.01
C VAL A 191 -15.67 2.42 11.41
N LYS A 192 -16.42 2.21 10.32
CA LYS A 192 -16.49 0.91 9.63
C LYS A 192 -15.13 0.49 9.07
N ALA A 193 -14.47 1.38 8.33
CA ALA A 193 -13.18 1.08 7.71
C ALA A 193 -12.11 0.71 8.75
N LEU A 194 -12.08 1.39 9.89
CA LEU A 194 -11.13 1.15 10.98
C LEU A 194 -11.45 -0.14 11.73
N THR A 195 -12.71 -0.34 12.14
CA THR A 195 -13.14 -1.53 12.91
C THR A 195 -13.02 -2.84 12.13
N GLU A 196 -13.27 -2.83 10.82
CA GLU A 196 -13.16 -4.03 9.98
C GLU A 196 -11.71 -4.36 9.61
N SER A 197 -10.82 -3.38 9.59
CA SER A 197 -9.45 -3.54 9.08
C SER A 197 -8.39 -3.67 10.17
N ILE A 198 -8.63 -3.10 11.36
CA ILE A 198 -7.68 -3.17 12.47
C ILE A 198 -7.86 -4.51 13.21
N PRO A 199 -6.78 -5.26 13.50
CA PRO A 199 -6.89 -6.52 14.23
C PRO A 199 -7.57 -6.35 15.60
N LYS A 200 -8.56 -7.23 15.91
CA LYS A 200 -9.35 -7.18 17.15
C LYS A 200 -8.52 -7.05 18.44
N ARG A 201 -7.33 -7.67 18.48
CA ARG A 201 -6.39 -7.61 19.61
C ARG A 201 -5.83 -6.21 19.95
N LYS A 202 -6.08 -5.21 19.09
CA LYS A 202 -5.66 -3.81 19.32
C LYS A 202 -6.74 -2.94 19.95
N PHE A 203 -7.99 -3.40 19.95
CA PHE A 203 -9.07 -2.82 20.74
C PHE A 203 -8.95 -3.38 22.15
#